data_AF-A4Q977-F1
#
_entry.id   AF-A4Q977-F1
#
_cell.length_a   1.000
_cell.length_b   1.000
_cell.length_c   1.000
_cell.angle_alpha   90.00
_cell.angle_beta   90.00
_cell.angle_gamma   90.00
#
_symmetry.space_group_name_H-M   'P 1'
#
loop_
_entity.id
_entity.type
_entity.pdbx_description
1 polymer ?
#
loop_
_entity_poly.entity_id
_entity_poly.type
_entity_poly.pdbx_seq_one_letter_code
_entity_poly.pdbx_strand_id
1 'polypeptide(L)'
;MMVLKVCLLLVFLAGVTTARMDLNHLMRSNHHHDSSDEPSESSEPCCDLCVCTDSIPPICQCTDIRLNSCHSACKSCMCTRSMPGKCRCLDTTDYCYKSCKSSGEDDD
;
A
#
# COMPACT_ATOMS: atom_id res chain seq x y z
N MET A 1 54.84 -4.60 -25.36
CA MET A 1 54.00 -4.15 -24.23
C MET A 1 52.81 -3.26 -24.62
N MET A 2 52.70 -2.79 -25.88
CA MET A 2 51.53 -2.04 -26.37
C MET A 2 50.46 -2.94 -27.00
N VAL A 3 50.89 -3.98 -27.72
CA VAL A 3 50.03 -5.02 -28.31
C VAL A 3 49.17 -5.77 -27.29
N LEU A 4 49.71 -6.06 -26.10
CA LEU A 4 48.97 -6.72 -25.02
C LEU A 4 47.84 -5.83 -24.48
N LYS A 5 48.07 -4.52 -24.39
CA LYS A 5 47.06 -3.53 -23.94
C LYS A 5 45.94 -3.38 -24.96
N VAL A 6 46.26 -3.40 -26.26
CA VAL A 6 45.26 -3.34 -27.34
C VAL A 6 44.43 -4.63 -27.38
N CYS A 7 45.07 -5.81 -27.25
CA CYS A 7 44.33 -7.07 -27.16
C CYS A 7 43.41 -7.12 -25.93
N LEU A 8 43.87 -6.65 -24.77
CA LEU A 8 43.03 -6.58 -23.56
C LEU A 8 41.82 -5.67 -23.77
N LEU A 9 42.02 -4.47 -24.33
CA LEU A 9 40.91 -3.54 -24.61
C LEU A 9 39.88 -4.11 -25.59
N LEU A 10 40.31 -4.87 -26.60
CA LEU A 10 39.40 -5.51 -27.56
C LEU A 10 38.57 -6.64 -26.93
N VAL A 11 39.14 -7.40 -25.99
CA VAL A 11 38.41 -8.45 -25.24
C VAL A 11 37.35 -7.83 -24.31
N PHE A 12 37.64 -6.69 -23.67
CA PHE A 12 36.65 -5.98 -22.86
C PHE A 12 35.47 -5.42 -23.68
N LEU A 13 35.72 -4.98 -24.93
CA LEU A 13 34.67 -4.45 -25.81
C LEU A 13 33.77 -5.54 -26.42
N ALA A 14 34.28 -6.75 -26.63
CA ALA A 14 33.52 -7.88 -27.15
C ALA A 14 32.84 -8.75 -26.07
N GLY A 15 33.20 -8.57 -24.79
CA GLY A 15 32.79 -9.43 -23.68
C GLY A 15 31.47 -9.06 -22.98
N VAL A 16 30.63 -8.22 -23.59
CA VAL A 16 29.31 -7.86 -23.02
C VAL A 16 28.18 -8.44 -23.85
N THR A 17 28.17 -9.76 -24.02
CA THR A 17 27.01 -10.49 -24.54
C THR A 17 26.48 -11.45 -23.48
N THR A 18 25.40 -10.98 -22.83
CA THR A 18 24.28 -11.74 -22.26
C THR A 18 24.62 -12.95 -21.37
N ALA A 19 24.73 -12.69 -20.07
CA ALA A 19 24.22 -13.60 -19.05
C ALA A 19 23.16 -12.84 -18.22
N ARG A 20 21.93 -12.78 -18.71
CA ARG A 20 20.76 -12.47 -17.88
C ARG A 20 20.38 -13.78 -17.19
N MET A 21 21.00 -14.06 -16.06
CA MET A 21 20.50 -15.10 -15.16
C MET A 21 19.45 -14.45 -14.27
N ASP A 22 18.20 -14.83 -14.51
CA ASP A 22 17.03 -14.40 -13.77
C ASP A 22 17.13 -14.93 -12.32
N LEU A 23 17.60 -14.09 -11.41
CA LEU A 23 17.66 -14.38 -9.97
C LEU A 23 16.33 -13.99 -9.27
N ASN A 24 15.21 -13.92 -9.99
CA ASN A 24 13.93 -13.58 -9.37
C ASN A 24 13.19 -14.75 -8.71
N HIS A 25 13.75 -15.97 -8.73
CA HIS A 25 13.08 -17.15 -8.15
C HIS A 25 13.64 -17.61 -6.79
N LEU A 26 14.67 -16.96 -6.23
CA LEU A 26 15.28 -17.36 -4.95
C LEU A 26 14.95 -16.47 -3.74
N MET A 27 14.08 -15.48 -3.90
CA MET A 27 13.52 -14.73 -2.75
C MET A 27 12.01 -14.90 -2.63
N ARG A 28 11.49 -16.10 -2.88
CA ARG A 28 10.22 -16.56 -2.30
C ARG A 28 10.43 -16.88 -0.82
N SER A 29 10.80 -15.87 -0.04
CA SER A 29 10.68 -15.88 1.41
C SER A 29 9.43 -15.06 1.74
N ASN A 30 8.47 -15.71 2.38
CA ASN A 30 7.20 -15.18 2.82
C ASN A 30 7.33 -13.92 3.69
N HIS A 31 7.44 -12.76 3.06
CA HIS A 31 7.08 -11.49 3.67
C HIS A 31 6.39 -10.62 2.62
N HIS A 32 5.07 -10.83 2.49
CA HIS A 32 4.17 -9.78 2.00
C HIS A 32 4.18 -8.65 3.04
N HIS A 33 5.19 -7.80 2.95
CA HIS A 33 5.12 -6.42 3.41
C HIS A 33 5.11 -5.58 2.13
N ASP A 34 3.98 -5.62 1.42
CA ASP A 34 3.76 -4.74 0.28
C ASP A 34 3.44 -3.36 0.86
N SER A 35 4.48 -2.55 1.01
CA SER A 35 4.35 -1.11 1.09
C SER A 35 4.07 -0.59 -0.32
N SER A 36 2.82 -0.74 -0.74
CA SER A 36 2.31 0.01 -1.89
C SER A 36 2.03 1.43 -1.40
N ASP A 37 3.02 2.32 -1.58
CA ASP A 37 2.76 3.76 -1.76
C ASP A 37 2.14 3.99 -3.16
N GLU A 38 1.11 3.20 -3.48
CA GLU A 38 0.22 3.40 -4.59
C GLU A 38 -1.03 4.08 -4.02
N PRO A 39 -1.46 5.23 -4.54
CA PRO A 39 -2.74 5.81 -4.15
C PRO A 39 -3.81 4.79 -4.54
N SER A 40 -4.31 4.03 -3.55
CA SER A 40 -5.19 2.90 -3.76
C SER A 40 -6.31 3.31 -4.73
N GLU A 41 -6.27 2.72 -5.93
CA GLU A 41 -7.31 2.86 -6.92
C GLU A 41 -8.65 2.64 -6.23
N SER A 42 -9.46 3.70 -6.21
CA SER A 42 -10.81 3.86 -5.65
C SER A 42 -11.45 2.59 -5.09
N SER A 43 -10.97 2.11 -3.94
CA SER A 43 -11.73 1.17 -3.13
C SER A 43 -12.98 1.89 -2.62
N GLU A 44 -14.13 1.21 -2.66
CA GLU A 44 -15.36 1.76 -2.10
C GLU A 44 -15.12 2.22 -0.65
N PRO A 45 -15.69 3.37 -0.24
CA PRO A 45 -15.53 3.84 1.12
C PRO A 45 -16.17 2.83 2.09
N CYS A 46 -15.37 2.38 3.06
CA CYS A 46 -15.74 1.38 4.04
C CYS A 46 -15.28 1.80 5.44
N CYS A 47 -15.93 1.29 6.48
CA CYS A 47 -15.61 1.51 7.89
C CYS A 47 -15.94 0.28 8.73
N ASP A 48 -14.97 -0.24 9.48
CA ASP A 48 -15.18 -1.36 10.41
C ASP A 48 -15.62 -0.87 11.80
N LEU A 49 -15.06 0.24 12.28
CA LEU A 49 -15.38 0.83 13.58
C LEU A 49 -16.06 2.18 13.42
N CYS A 50 -17.38 2.16 13.41
CA CYS A 50 -18.22 3.36 13.38
C CYS A 50 -18.84 3.63 14.77
N VAL A 51 -18.74 4.88 15.23
CA VAL A 51 -19.30 5.33 16.51
C VAL A 51 -20.30 6.44 16.25
N CYS A 52 -21.51 6.34 16.82
CA CYS A 52 -22.57 7.32 16.67
C CYS A 52 -23.06 7.86 18.02
N THR A 53 -23.59 9.08 18.02
CA THR A 53 -24.34 9.65 19.15
C THR A 53 -25.78 9.12 19.18
N ASP A 54 -26.36 9.06 20.37
CA ASP A 54 -27.77 8.66 20.58
C ASP A 54 -28.78 9.79 20.25
N SER A 55 -28.44 10.68 19.31
CA SER A 55 -29.29 11.80 18.87
C SER A 55 -30.14 11.44 17.64
N ILE A 56 -31.11 12.30 17.30
CA ILE A 56 -31.93 12.16 16.09
C ILE A 56 -31.82 13.46 15.27
N PRO A 57 -31.14 13.47 14.11
CA PRO A 57 -30.39 12.36 13.51
C PRO A 57 -29.13 11.99 14.32
N PRO A 58 -28.61 10.76 14.19
CA PRO A 58 -27.35 10.39 14.81
C PRO A 58 -26.20 11.14 14.15
N ILE A 59 -25.14 11.40 14.91
CA ILE A 59 -23.88 11.92 14.39
C ILE A 59 -22.86 10.79 14.53
N CYS A 60 -22.47 10.22 13.40
CA CYS A 60 -21.60 9.07 13.26
C CYS A 60 -20.22 9.49 12.76
N GLN A 61 -19.17 8.82 13.26
CA GLN A 61 -17.79 9.00 12.83
C GLN A 61 -17.11 7.65 12.66
N CYS A 62 -16.38 7.49 11.56
CA CYS A 62 -15.51 6.34 11.38
C CYS A 62 -14.21 6.54 12.17
N THR A 63 -13.88 5.58 13.02
CA THR A 63 -12.72 5.65 13.92
C THR A 63 -11.60 4.69 13.54
N ASP A 64 -11.72 4.04 12.39
CA ASP A 64 -10.68 3.20 11.80
C ASP A 64 -9.34 3.95 11.68
N ILE A 65 -8.26 3.23 11.99
CA ILE A 65 -6.90 3.69 11.76
C ILE A 65 -6.36 3.00 10.51
N ARG A 66 -6.04 3.79 9.51
CA ARG A 66 -5.40 3.34 8.26
C ARG A 66 -3.94 3.77 8.24
N LEU A 67 -3.10 3.04 7.51
CA LEU A 67 -1.69 3.39 7.35
C LEU A 67 -1.54 4.36 6.19
N ASN A 68 -0.77 5.42 6.39
CA ASN A 68 -0.36 6.45 5.42
C ASN A 68 -1.47 7.31 4.79
N SER A 69 -2.71 6.82 4.65
CA SER A 69 -3.82 7.54 4.00
C SER A 69 -5.20 7.21 4.63
N CYS A 70 -6.23 7.98 4.27
CA CYS A 70 -7.63 7.71 4.60
C CYS A 70 -8.41 7.19 3.37
N HIS A 71 -9.66 6.74 3.56
CA HIS A 71 -10.52 6.33 2.44
C HIS A 71 -10.86 7.51 1.51
N SER A 72 -11.19 7.21 0.25
CA SER A 72 -11.43 8.17 -0.84
C SER A 72 -12.50 9.22 -0.53
N ALA A 73 -13.56 8.84 0.18
CA ALA A 73 -14.63 9.76 0.57
C ALA A 73 -14.32 10.64 1.81
N CYS A 74 -13.18 10.45 2.48
CA CYS A 74 -12.80 11.25 3.64
C CYS A 74 -12.22 12.60 3.23
N LYS A 75 -12.89 13.69 3.60
CA LYS A 75 -12.46 15.08 3.36
C LYS A 75 -11.42 15.52 4.38
N SER A 76 -11.60 15.14 5.64
CA SER A 76 -10.75 15.56 6.76
C SER A 76 -9.91 14.39 7.27
N CYS A 77 -8.81 14.10 6.58
CA CYS A 77 -7.87 13.05 6.99
C CYS A 77 -6.77 13.61 7.91
N MET A 78 -6.56 12.98 9.07
CA MET A 78 -5.52 13.39 10.01
C MET A 78 -4.58 12.23 10.33
N CYS A 79 -3.27 12.45 10.18
CA CYS A 79 -2.25 11.42 10.34
C CYS A 79 -1.21 11.79 11.40
N THR A 80 -0.65 10.78 12.09
CA THR A 80 0.53 10.94 12.93
C THR A 80 1.77 11.19 12.07
N ARG A 81 2.75 11.94 12.62
CA ARG A 81 4.05 12.19 11.97
C ARG A 81 5.05 11.04 12.22
N SER A 82 4.61 9.80 12.02
CA SER A 82 5.41 8.57 12.18
C SER A 82 5.59 7.87 10.83
N MET A 83 6.49 6.89 10.76
CA MET A 83 6.60 5.97 9.62
C MET A 83 6.40 4.52 10.11
N PRO A 84 5.31 3.83 9.70
CA PRO A 84 4.20 4.35 8.88
C PRO A 84 3.36 5.40 9.63
N GLY A 85 2.68 6.26 8.87
CA GLY A 85 1.73 7.24 9.42
C GLY A 85 0.45 6.53 9.84
N LYS A 86 -0.10 6.84 11.00
CA LYS A 86 -1.41 6.34 11.44
C LYS A 86 -2.45 7.42 11.19
N CYS A 87 -3.37 7.16 10.28
CA CYS A 87 -4.35 8.12 9.78
C CYS A 87 -5.76 7.75 10.23
N ARG A 88 -6.57 8.76 10.55
CA ARG A 88 -7.99 8.63 10.89
C ARG A 88 -8.81 9.67 10.14
N CYS A 89 -10.00 9.28 9.71
CA CYS A 89 -10.96 10.23 9.17
C CYS A 89 -11.66 11.01 10.30
N LEU A 90 -11.78 12.33 10.14
CA LEU A 90 -12.46 13.20 11.11
C LEU A 90 -13.84 13.65 10.66
N ASP A 91 -14.26 13.23 9.46
CA ASP A 91 -15.59 13.54 8.96
C ASP A 91 -16.67 12.89 9.83
N THR A 92 -17.83 13.56 9.87
CA THR A 92 -19.03 13.05 10.53
C THR A 92 -20.17 12.94 9.53
N THR A 93 -20.95 11.87 9.64
CA THR A 93 -22.11 11.53 8.80
C THR A 93 -23.29 11.17 9.69
N ASP A 94 -24.48 11.02 9.13
CA ASP A 94 -25.67 10.49 9.82
C ASP A 94 -25.89 8.98 9.59
N TYR A 95 -24.90 8.33 8.98
CA TYR A 95 -24.87 6.89 8.70
C TYR A 95 -23.45 6.33 8.88
N CYS A 96 -23.33 5.00 8.94
CA CYS A 96 -22.06 4.30 8.90
C CYS A 96 -21.82 3.67 7.52
N TYR A 97 -20.57 3.72 7.04
CA TYR A 97 -20.17 2.98 5.84
C TYR A 97 -20.25 1.45 6.08
N LYS A 98 -20.28 0.68 4.98
CA LYS A 98 -20.19 -0.79 5.06
C LYS A 98 -18.82 -1.22 5.62
N SER A 99 -18.76 -2.41 6.21
CA SER A 99 -17.49 -2.99 6.67
C SER A 99 -16.49 -3.15 5.52
N CYS A 100 -15.20 -3.00 5.85
CA CYS A 100 -14.10 -3.11 4.89
C CYS A 100 -13.75 -4.55 4.52
N LYS A 101 -14.19 -5.53 5.31
CA LYS A 101 -14.05 -6.94 4.93
C LYS A 101 -15.11 -7.27 3.90
N SER A 102 -14.69 -7.68 2.70
CA SER A 102 -15.60 -8.25 1.71
C SER A 102 -16.29 -9.46 2.34
N SER A 103 -17.62 -9.46 2.39
CA SER A 103 -18.42 -10.61 2.77
C SER A 103 -18.25 -11.72 1.72
N GLY A 104 -17.19 -12.50 1.87
CA GLY A 104 -16.97 -13.75 1.18
C GLY A 104 -16.21 -14.62 2.17
N GLU A 105 -16.76 -15.80 2.47
CA GLU A 105 -16.33 -16.77 3.49
C GLU A 105 -16.94 -16.52 4.88
N ASP A 106 -18.17 -17.00 5.06
CA ASP A 106 -18.62 -17.81 6.22
C ASP A 106 -20.02 -18.40 5.87
N ASP A 107 -20.07 -19.22 4.82
CA ASP A 107 -21.12 -20.22 4.59
C ASP A 107 -20.41 -21.60 4.62
N ASP A 108 -20.25 -22.20 5.79
CA ASP A 108 -20.02 -23.64 6.01
C ASP A 108 -20.42 -24.06 7.43
#